data_AF-D2SAY7-F1
#
_entry.id   AF-D2SAY7-F1
#
_cell.length_a   1.000
_cell.length_b   1.000
_cell.length_c   1.000
_cell.angle_alpha   90.00
_cell.angle_beta   90.00
_cell.angle_gamma   90.00
#
_symmetry.space_group_name_H-M   'P 1'
#
loop_
_entity.id
_entity.type
_entity.pdbx_description
1 polymer ?
#
loop_
_entity_poly.entity_id
_entity_poly.type
_entity_poly.pdbx_seq_one_letter_code
_entity_poly.pdbx_strand_id
1 'polypeptide(L)'
;MLPVAGLLAVTGALLLLALVVLPAGPRRVPLARLDPTVAPPASALAGASAAAGAAVERVLARRGLVARGTAALERAGVAVPLPDVVLLVGLATVVLGALGSLFGGLLLAVVFAAAAPLGTKVLLGLKRGRRQAAFADQLDDSLQLMASSLRAGHSLLRAVDAVSTEAAAPTSEEFARIVNETRVGRDLGDALDEVAERMDSDDFRWVAQAIGIHREVGGNLAEVLDTVGHTIRERNAIRRQVKALSAEGKLSAVVLMALPFGIVGFLSVTNPAYLAGFTEGLAGYLMIAAVVVLLTVGGLWLKKTVAIRF
;
A
#
# COMPACT_ATOMS: atom_id res chain seq x y z
N MET A 1 -18.54 -31.78 -21.63
CA MET A 1 -18.67 -30.52 -22.40
C MET A 1 -18.02 -29.31 -21.68
N LEU A 2 -18.23 -29.11 -20.38
CA LEU A 2 -17.55 -28.08 -19.57
C LEU A 2 -16.00 -28.08 -19.56
N PRO A 3 -15.28 -29.22 -19.55
CA PRO A 3 -13.80 -29.20 -19.48
C PRO A 3 -13.14 -28.76 -20.79
N VAL A 4 -13.79 -28.96 -21.96
CA VAL A 4 -13.23 -28.58 -23.27
C VAL A 4 -13.33 -27.07 -23.49
N ALA A 5 -14.44 -26.45 -23.03
CA ALA A 5 -14.57 -25.00 -23.02
C ALA A 5 -13.57 -24.34 -22.06
N GLY A 6 -13.33 -24.97 -20.89
CA GLY A 6 -12.28 -24.55 -19.96
C GLY A 6 -10.89 -24.65 -20.59
N LEU A 7 -10.57 -25.75 -21.29
CA LEU A 7 -9.29 -25.94 -21.97
C LEU A 7 -9.06 -24.93 -23.10
N LEU A 8 -10.11 -24.59 -23.87
CA LEU A 8 -10.04 -23.55 -24.92
C LEU A 8 -9.89 -22.14 -24.34
N ALA A 9 -10.57 -21.84 -23.23
CA ALA A 9 -10.41 -20.55 -22.54
C ALA A 9 -9.00 -20.42 -21.92
N VAL A 10 -8.45 -21.52 -21.41
CA VAL A 10 -7.12 -21.58 -20.78
C VAL A 10 -6.02 -21.52 -21.82
N THR A 11 -6.17 -22.23 -22.94
CA THR A 11 -5.24 -22.11 -24.07
C THR A 11 -5.30 -20.72 -24.69
N GLY A 12 -6.48 -20.11 -24.83
CA GLY A 12 -6.63 -18.71 -25.27
C GLY A 12 -6.01 -17.70 -24.31
N ALA A 13 -6.17 -17.90 -22.99
CA ALA A 13 -5.56 -17.07 -21.96
C ALA A 13 -4.03 -17.26 -21.90
N LEU A 14 -3.52 -18.49 -22.07
CA LEU A 14 -2.09 -18.80 -22.16
C LEU A 14 -1.45 -18.26 -23.45
N LEU A 15 -2.19 -18.24 -24.56
CA LEU A 15 -1.73 -17.64 -25.82
C LEU A 15 -1.64 -16.11 -25.69
N LEU A 16 -2.63 -15.47 -25.07
CA LEU A 16 -2.59 -14.05 -24.71
C LEU A 16 -1.47 -13.74 -23.70
N LEU A 17 -1.24 -14.62 -22.72
CA LEU A 17 -0.15 -14.53 -21.74
C LEU A 17 1.23 -14.62 -22.43
N ALA A 18 1.42 -15.59 -23.33
CA ALA A 18 2.67 -15.76 -24.08
C ALA A 18 2.95 -14.56 -25.01
N LEU A 19 1.91 -13.94 -25.56
CA LEU A 19 2.01 -12.77 -26.43
C LEU A 19 2.30 -11.47 -25.65
N VAL A 20 1.86 -11.35 -24.40
CA VAL A 20 2.01 -10.12 -23.61
C VAL A 20 3.24 -10.16 -22.68
N VAL A 21 3.64 -11.34 -22.20
CA VAL A 21 4.57 -11.47 -21.06
C VAL A 21 6.00 -11.86 -21.42
N LEU A 22 6.28 -12.57 -22.53
CA LEU A 22 7.64 -13.03 -22.79
C LEU A 22 8.55 -11.89 -23.30
N PRO A 23 9.55 -11.45 -22.52
CA PRO A 23 10.54 -10.49 -23.00
C PRO A 23 11.56 -11.25 -23.85
N ALA A 24 11.35 -11.31 -25.16
CA ALA A 24 12.39 -11.72 -26.09
C ALA A 24 13.10 -10.45 -26.62
N GLY A 25 14.07 -9.94 -25.86
CA GLY A 25 14.94 -8.85 -26.29
C GLY A 25 16.35 -9.04 -25.76
N PRO A 26 17.40 -9.08 -26.62
CA PRO A 26 18.74 -9.47 -26.21
C PRO A 26 19.37 -8.48 -25.23
N ARG A 27 20.16 -9.01 -24.26
CA ARG A 27 20.96 -8.25 -23.26
C ARG A 27 22.05 -7.34 -23.84
N ARG A 28 22.07 -7.10 -25.16
CA ARG A 28 23.05 -6.23 -25.82
C ARG A 28 22.28 -5.14 -26.54
N VAL A 29 22.26 -3.95 -25.94
CA VAL A 29 21.71 -2.74 -26.54
C VAL A 29 22.61 -2.35 -27.73
N PRO A 30 22.12 -2.36 -28.98
CA PRO A 30 22.92 -1.96 -30.13
C PRO A 30 23.17 -0.44 -30.11
N LEU A 31 24.40 -0.03 -30.42
CA LEU A 31 24.83 1.38 -30.46
C LEU A 31 24.04 2.24 -31.48
N ALA A 32 23.31 1.60 -32.40
CA ALA A 32 22.43 2.28 -33.36
C ALA A 32 21.25 3.05 -32.71
N ARG A 33 20.96 2.83 -31.42
CA ARG A 33 19.97 3.63 -30.67
C ARG A 33 20.45 5.04 -30.30
N LEU A 34 21.72 5.37 -30.52
CA LEU A 34 22.26 6.73 -30.33
C LEU A 34 21.97 7.64 -31.52
N ASP A 35 21.40 7.12 -32.62
CA ASP A 35 21.02 7.91 -33.78
C ASP A 35 19.57 8.44 -33.61
N PRO A 36 19.37 9.74 -33.37
CA PRO A 36 18.04 10.33 -33.18
C PRO A 36 17.19 10.35 -34.47
N THR A 37 17.77 10.01 -35.63
CA THR A 37 17.05 10.00 -36.91
C THR A 37 16.42 8.64 -37.25
N VAL A 38 16.80 7.58 -36.55
CA VAL A 38 16.30 6.22 -36.79
C VAL A 38 15.22 5.90 -35.77
N ALA A 39 13.96 5.95 -36.20
CA ALA A 39 12.85 5.43 -35.39
C ALA A 39 13.13 3.95 -35.08
N PRO A 40 13.16 3.55 -33.80
CA PRO A 40 13.47 2.17 -33.45
C PRO A 40 12.46 1.24 -34.12
N PRO A 41 12.88 0.10 -34.70
CA PRO A 41 11.95 -0.84 -35.30
C PRO A 41 10.98 -1.33 -34.21
N ALA A 42 9.73 -0.91 -34.32
CA ALA A 42 8.68 -1.35 -33.43
C ALA A 42 8.45 -2.84 -33.70
N SER A 43 8.80 -3.69 -32.73
CA SER A 43 8.32 -5.07 -32.77
C SER A 43 6.80 -5.02 -32.76
N ALA A 44 6.14 -5.90 -33.53
CA ALA A 44 4.67 -5.96 -33.59
C ALA A 44 4.03 -6.07 -32.18
N LEU A 45 4.76 -6.68 -31.25
CA LEU A 45 4.44 -6.80 -29.83
C LEU A 45 4.53 -5.48 -29.05
N ALA A 46 5.55 -4.66 -29.30
CA ALA A 46 5.67 -3.32 -28.71
C ALA A 46 4.59 -2.36 -29.25
N GLY A 47 4.23 -2.50 -30.53
CA GLY A 47 3.09 -1.79 -31.11
C GLY A 47 1.76 -2.22 -30.50
N ALA A 48 1.57 -3.52 -30.26
CA ALA A 48 0.35 -4.06 -29.66
C ALA A 48 0.18 -3.66 -28.18
N SER A 49 1.25 -3.69 -27.37
CA SER A 49 1.19 -3.23 -25.98
C SER A 49 0.95 -1.72 -25.88
N ALA A 50 1.56 -0.92 -26.75
CA ALA A 50 1.31 0.52 -26.83
C ALA A 50 -0.13 0.83 -27.27
N ALA A 51 -0.67 0.11 -28.25
CA ALA A 51 -2.06 0.25 -28.69
C ALA A 51 -3.06 -0.17 -27.60
N ALA A 52 -2.77 -1.24 -26.86
CA ALA A 52 -3.57 -1.67 -25.72
C ALA A 52 -3.55 -0.64 -24.58
N GLY A 53 -2.36 -0.08 -24.27
CA GLY A 53 -2.21 1.00 -23.29
C GLY A 53 -3.04 2.24 -23.68
N ALA A 54 -2.96 2.67 -24.94
CA ALA A 54 -3.73 3.80 -25.45
C ALA A 54 -5.26 3.54 -25.42
N ALA A 55 -5.70 2.30 -25.68
CA ALA A 55 -7.11 1.94 -25.60
C ALA A 55 -7.62 1.99 -24.15
N VAL A 56 -6.85 1.46 -23.20
CA VAL A 56 -7.12 1.51 -21.77
C VAL A 56 -7.18 2.96 -21.28
N GLU A 57 -6.22 3.78 -21.69
CA GLU A 57 -6.18 5.21 -21.36
C GLU A 57 -7.43 5.95 -21.85
N ARG A 58 -7.86 5.74 -23.10
CA ARG A 58 -9.11 6.34 -23.63
C ARG A 58 -10.34 5.93 -22.82
N VAL A 59 -10.42 4.67 -22.39
CA VAL A 59 -11.54 4.17 -21.58
C VAL A 59 -11.53 4.77 -20.17
N LEU A 60 -10.36 4.84 -19.54
CA LEU A 60 -10.20 5.46 -18.23
C LEU A 60 -10.50 6.96 -18.27
N ALA A 61 -10.06 7.65 -19.32
CA ALA A 61 -10.30 9.08 -19.53
C ALA A 61 -11.80 9.37 -19.67
N ARG A 62 -12.52 8.57 -20.47
CA ARG A 62 -13.99 8.66 -20.61
C ARG A 62 -14.74 8.47 -19.30
N ARG A 63 -14.20 7.68 -18.37
CA ARG A 63 -14.81 7.43 -17.05
C ARG A 63 -14.35 8.42 -15.97
N GLY A 64 -13.44 9.34 -16.28
CA GLY A 64 -12.86 10.27 -15.30
C GLY A 64 -12.05 9.58 -14.20
N LEU A 65 -11.56 8.36 -14.45
CA LEU A 65 -10.85 7.55 -13.45
C LEU A 65 -9.34 7.69 -13.50
N VAL A 66 -8.79 8.35 -14.54
CA VAL A 66 -7.34 8.56 -14.70
C VAL A 66 -6.78 9.29 -13.49
N ALA A 67 -7.33 10.46 -13.15
CA ALA A 67 -6.82 11.30 -12.06
C ALA A 67 -6.87 10.58 -10.69
N ARG A 68 -7.95 9.84 -10.42
CA ARG A 68 -8.08 9.07 -9.17
C ARG A 68 -7.11 7.89 -9.11
N GLY A 69 -6.88 7.21 -10.24
CA GLY A 69 -6.00 6.07 -10.35
C GLY A 69 -4.52 6.46 -10.25
N THR A 70 -4.12 7.53 -10.94
CA THR A 70 -2.74 8.06 -10.89
C THR A 70 -2.42 8.53 -9.48
N ALA A 71 -3.30 9.31 -8.85
CA ALA A 71 -3.13 9.74 -7.47
C ALA A 71 -3.04 8.57 -6.48
N ALA A 72 -3.75 7.47 -6.71
CA ALA A 72 -3.66 6.27 -5.87
C ALA A 72 -2.31 5.54 -6.01
N LEU A 73 -1.76 5.48 -7.24
CA LEU A 73 -0.45 4.89 -7.50
C LEU A 73 0.69 5.75 -6.96
N GLU A 74 0.61 7.07 -7.14
CA GLU A 74 1.55 8.02 -6.59
C GLU A 74 1.61 7.94 -5.06
N ARG A 75 0.45 7.96 -4.39
CA ARG A 75 0.37 7.78 -2.91
C ARG A 75 0.94 6.44 -2.44
N ALA A 76 0.92 5.41 -3.30
CA ALA A 76 1.49 4.10 -2.99
C ALA A 76 2.99 4.01 -3.33
N GLY A 77 3.60 5.05 -3.89
CA GLY A 77 4.99 5.07 -4.34
C GLY A 77 5.24 4.13 -5.53
N VAL A 78 4.23 3.90 -6.37
CA VAL A 78 4.34 3.02 -7.53
C VAL A 78 4.65 3.88 -8.76
N ALA A 79 5.88 3.77 -9.27
CA ALA A 79 6.35 4.51 -10.45
C ALA A 79 5.83 3.94 -11.79
N VAL A 80 4.96 2.93 -11.75
CA VAL A 80 4.42 2.29 -12.96
C VAL A 80 3.25 3.13 -13.50
N PRO A 81 3.17 3.38 -14.81
CA PRO A 81 2.04 4.08 -15.42
C PRO A 81 0.70 3.41 -15.11
N LEU A 82 -0.35 4.21 -14.91
CA LEU A 82 -1.70 3.70 -14.65
C LEU A 82 -2.20 2.73 -15.73
N PRO A 83 -2.00 2.98 -17.05
CA PRO A 83 -2.42 2.04 -18.09
C PRO A 83 -1.78 0.65 -17.94
N ASP A 84 -0.50 0.60 -17.59
CA ASP A 84 0.24 -0.65 -17.42
C ASP A 84 -0.25 -1.45 -16.21
N VAL A 85 -0.56 -0.77 -15.10
CA VAL A 85 -1.16 -1.41 -13.92
C VAL A 85 -2.54 -1.96 -14.26
N VAL A 86 -3.38 -1.21 -14.98
CA VAL A 86 -4.71 -1.67 -15.38
C VAL A 86 -4.63 -2.85 -16.34
N LEU A 87 -3.70 -2.85 -17.28
CA LEU A 87 -3.44 -3.97 -18.18
C LEU A 87 -3.00 -5.22 -17.41
N LEU A 88 -2.07 -5.07 -16.45
CA LEU A 88 -1.57 -6.18 -15.65
C LEU A 88 -2.67 -6.76 -14.76
N VAL A 89 -3.49 -5.91 -14.14
CA VAL A 89 -4.66 -6.36 -13.35
C VAL A 89 -5.70 -7.03 -14.24
N GLY A 90 -5.99 -6.47 -15.42
CA GLY A 90 -6.91 -7.08 -16.38
C GLY A 90 -6.44 -8.45 -16.85
N LEU A 91 -5.15 -8.60 -17.13
CA LEU A 91 -4.54 -9.88 -17.48
C LEU A 91 -4.63 -10.87 -16.31
N ALA A 92 -4.28 -10.46 -15.10
CA ALA A 92 -4.38 -11.29 -13.91
C ALA A 92 -5.83 -11.75 -13.66
N THR A 93 -6.82 -10.89 -13.90
CA THR A 93 -8.24 -11.24 -13.82
C THR A 93 -8.62 -12.33 -14.81
N VAL A 94 -8.18 -12.23 -16.08
CA VAL A 94 -8.48 -13.24 -17.11
C VAL A 94 -7.81 -14.58 -16.75
N VAL A 95 -6.55 -14.56 -16.35
CA VAL A 95 -5.78 -15.77 -15.99
C VAL A 95 -6.39 -16.45 -14.76
N LEU A 96 -6.64 -15.70 -13.69
CA LEU A 96 -7.25 -16.24 -12.47
C LEU A 96 -8.68 -16.73 -12.72
N GLY A 97 -9.47 -16.01 -13.52
CA GLY A 97 -10.82 -16.44 -13.90
C GLY A 97 -10.82 -17.74 -14.70
N ALA A 98 -9.90 -17.90 -15.66
CA ALA A 98 -9.73 -19.13 -16.43
C ALA A 98 -9.32 -20.31 -15.52
N LEU A 99 -8.38 -20.09 -14.59
CA LEU A 99 -8.01 -21.08 -13.58
C LEU A 99 -9.19 -21.47 -12.68
N GLY A 100 -9.95 -20.49 -12.18
CA GLY A 100 -11.13 -20.77 -11.36
C GLY A 100 -12.19 -21.61 -12.10
N SER A 101 -12.34 -21.39 -13.41
CA SER A 101 -13.26 -22.18 -14.24
C SER A 101 -12.85 -23.65 -14.40
N LEU A 102 -11.55 -23.95 -14.41
CA LEU A 102 -11.00 -25.30 -14.46
C LEU A 102 -11.26 -26.08 -13.17
N PHE A 103 -11.06 -25.43 -12.02
CA PHE A 103 -11.06 -26.12 -10.71
C PHE A 103 -12.44 -26.26 -10.07
N GLY A 104 -13.43 -25.43 -10.41
CA GLY A 104 -14.77 -25.61 -9.86
C GLY A 104 -15.88 -24.74 -10.46
N GLY A 105 -15.84 -24.53 -11.77
CA GLY A 105 -16.94 -23.96 -12.53
C GLY A 105 -17.11 -22.44 -12.37
N LEU A 106 -18.30 -21.95 -12.74
CA LEU A 106 -18.57 -20.51 -12.88
C LEU A 106 -18.38 -19.71 -11.57
N LEU A 107 -18.72 -20.31 -10.43
CA LEU A 107 -18.64 -19.63 -9.13
C LEU A 107 -17.19 -19.38 -8.71
N LEU A 108 -16.31 -20.37 -8.86
CA LEU A 108 -14.87 -20.23 -8.61
C LEU A 108 -14.19 -19.32 -9.64
N ALA A 109 -14.63 -19.35 -10.90
CA ALA A 109 -14.15 -18.42 -11.93
C ALA A 109 -14.38 -16.96 -11.53
N VAL A 110 -15.59 -16.62 -11.05
CA VAL A 110 -15.93 -15.25 -10.61
C VAL A 110 -15.11 -14.84 -9.38
N VAL A 111 -14.97 -15.72 -8.39
CA VAL A 111 -14.19 -15.45 -7.17
C VAL A 111 -12.73 -15.16 -7.50
N PHE A 112 -12.10 -15.98 -8.33
CA PHE A 112 -10.70 -15.82 -8.71
C PHE A 112 -10.50 -14.59 -9.63
N ALA A 113 -11.42 -14.33 -10.55
CA ALA A 113 -11.40 -13.12 -11.37
C ALA A 113 -11.47 -11.84 -10.52
N ALA A 114 -12.30 -11.84 -9.47
CA ALA A 114 -12.42 -10.72 -8.54
C ALA A 114 -11.20 -10.56 -7.61
N ALA A 115 -10.45 -11.64 -7.36
CA ALA A 115 -9.29 -11.61 -6.48
C ALA A 115 -8.15 -10.71 -7.01
N ALA A 116 -7.95 -10.60 -8.32
CA ALA A 116 -6.95 -9.70 -8.91
C ALA A 116 -7.19 -8.22 -8.56
N PRO A 117 -8.32 -7.58 -8.92
CA PRO A 117 -8.54 -6.17 -8.63
C PRO A 117 -8.67 -5.88 -7.13
N LEU A 118 -9.29 -6.79 -6.37
CA LEU A 118 -9.36 -6.67 -4.90
C LEU A 118 -7.97 -6.76 -4.27
N GLY A 119 -7.16 -7.73 -4.70
CA GLY A 119 -5.79 -7.92 -4.25
C GLY A 119 -4.92 -6.71 -4.54
N THR A 120 -4.99 -6.15 -5.75
CA THR A 120 -4.27 -4.92 -6.10
C THR A 120 -4.72 -3.73 -5.26
N LYS A 121 -6.02 -3.56 -5.03
CA LYS A 121 -6.54 -2.49 -4.16
C LYS A 121 -6.01 -2.62 -2.73
N VAL A 122 -6.02 -3.83 -2.16
CA VAL A 122 -5.51 -4.11 -0.82
C VAL A 122 -3.99 -3.86 -0.77
N LEU A 123 -3.24 -4.36 -1.75
CA LEU A 123 -1.78 -4.19 -1.81
C LEU A 123 -1.38 -2.71 -1.91
N LEU A 124 -2.06 -1.93 -2.74
CA LEU A 124 -1.85 -0.48 -2.86
C LEU A 124 -2.20 0.24 -1.55
N GLY A 125 -3.28 -0.16 -0.89
CA GLY A 125 -3.64 0.36 0.44
C GLY A 125 -2.57 0.07 1.49
N LEU A 126 -2.03 -1.15 1.52
CA LEU A 126 -0.94 -1.54 2.42
C LEU A 126 0.36 -0.78 2.11
N LYS A 127 0.72 -0.65 0.83
CA LYS A 127 1.90 0.14 0.42
C LYS A 127 1.77 1.60 0.80
N ARG A 128 0.62 2.22 0.51
CA ARG A 128 0.29 3.58 0.92
C ARG A 128 0.43 3.74 2.43
N GLY A 129 -0.23 2.88 3.22
CA GLY A 129 -0.18 2.96 4.69
C GLY A 129 1.24 2.80 5.25
N ARG A 130 2.05 1.91 4.67
CA ARG A 130 3.47 1.77 5.04
C ARG A 130 4.29 3.01 4.72
N ARG A 131 4.05 3.62 3.55
CA ARG A 131 4.73 4.86 3.13
C ARG A 131 4.36 6.03 4.06
N GLN A 132 3.07 6.22 4.33
CA GLN A 132 2.58 7.25 5.24
C GLN A 132 3.15 7.08 6.67
N ALA A 133 3.20 5.84 7.18
CA ALA A 133 3.81 5.55 8.47
C ALA A 133 5.32 5.86 8.49
N ALA A 134 6.05 5.47 7.44
CA ALA A 134 7.48 5.79 7.31
C ALA A 134 7.73 7.31 7.25
N PHE A 135 6.90 8.06 6.52
CA PHE A 135 6.97 9.52 6.50
C PHE A 135 6.75 10.13 7.90
N ALA A 136 5.72 9.67 8.62
CA ALA A 136 5.44 10.15 9.98
C ALA A 136 6.54 9.80 10.99
N ASP A 137 7.17 8.64 10.85
CA ASP A 137 8.29 8.20 11.70
C ASP A 137 9.59 8.96 11.41
N GLN A 138 9.77 9.50 10.20
CA GLN A 138 10.95 10.25 9.76
C GLN A 138 10.81 11.77 9.96
N LEU A 139 9.62 12.24 10.31
CA LEU A 139 9.29 13.66 10.31
C LEU A 139 10.13 14.44 11.33
N ASP A 140 10.31 13.94 12.54
CA ASP A 140 11.06 14.66 13.57
C ASP A 140 12.55 14.84 13.22
N ASP A 141 13.20 13.84 12.65
CA ASP A 141 14.58 13.96 12.16
C ASP A 141 14.68 14.96 11.00
N SER A 142 13.67 14.98 10.12
CA SER A 142 13.61 15.93 9.00
C SER A 142 13.45 17.38 9.46
N LEU A 143 12.63 17.61 10.50
CA LEU A 143 12.48 18.94 11.10
C LEU A 143 13.75 19.41 11.81
N GLN A 144 14.49 18.50 12.47
CA GLN A 144 15.79 18.83 13.06
C GLN A 144 16.81 19.23 12.00
N LEU A 145 16.85 18.51 10.87
CA LEU A 145 17.70 18.89 9.75
C LEU A 145 17.36 20.29 9.23
N MET A 146 16.06 20.60 9.06
CA MET A 146 15.63 21.94 8.67
C MET A 146 16.02 23.00 9.70
N ALA A 147 15.75 22.76 10.98
CA ALA A 147 16.05 23.70 12.06
C ALA A 147 17.56 23.98 12.15
N SER A 148 18.41 22.95 11.99
CA SER A 148 19.87 23.11 11.97
C SER A 148 20.35 23.94 10.79
N SER A 149 19.78 23.73 9.59
CA SER A 149 20.09 24.49 8.38
C SER A 149 19.70 25.97 8.53
N LEU A 150 18.52 26.23 9.10
CA LEU A 150 18.06 27.59 9.41
C LEU A 150 18.94 28.26 10.47
N ARG A 151 19.35 27.56 11.54
CA ARG A 151 20.29 28.06 12.55
C ARG A 151 21.66 28.41 11.97
N ALA A 152 22.10 27.70 10.92
CA ALA A 152 23.31 28.02 10.17
C ALA A 152 23.14 29.25 9.25
N GLY A 153 21.95 29.87 9.22
CA GLY A 153 21.65 31.05 8.41
C GLY A 153 21.24 30.74 6.98
N HIS A 154 20.97 29.48 6.63
CA HIS A 154 20.44 29.13 5.32
C HIS A 154 18.98 29.56 5.16
N SER A 155 18.56 29.79 3.91
CA SER A 155 17.16 30.07 3.60
C SER A 155 16.29 28.84 3.84
N LEU A 156 15.00 29.06 4.11
CA LEU A 156 14.02 27.97 4.26
C LEU A 156 14.01 27.01 3.07
N LEU A 157 14.09 27.53 1.84
CA LEU A 157 14.12 26.67 0.65
C LEU A 157 15.37 25.77 0.63
N ARG A 158 16.51 26.26 1.13
CA ARG A 158 17.74 25.46 1.25
C ARG A 158 17.66 24.44 2.39
N ALA A 159 16.93 24.75 3.46
CA ALA A 159 16.60 23.80 4.52
C ALA A 159 15.69 22.66 4.01
N VAL A 160 14.68 22.98 3.19
CA VAL A 160 13.83 21.99 2.50
C VAL A 160 14.65 21.14 1.51
N ASP A 161 15.56 21.77 0.77
CA ASP A 161 16.46 21.07 -0.17
C ASP A 161 17.38 20.08 0.56
N ALA A 162 17.91 20.44 1.72
CA ALA A 162 18.72 19.53 2.55
C ALA A 162 17.95 18.25 2.92
N VAL A 163 16.68 18.38 3.34
CA VAL A 163 15.82 17.20 3.60
C VAL A 163 15.61 16.37 2.35
N SER A 164 15.43 17.00 1.18
CA SER A 164 15.27 16.28 -0.08
C SER A 164 16.48 15.42 -0.46
N THR A 165 17.68 15.80 -0.02
CA THR A 165 18.93 15.10 -0.34
C THR A 165 19.39 14.14 0.74
N GLU A 166 19.15 14.45 2.02
CA GLU A 166 19.72 13.71 3.15
C GLU A 166 18.72 12.76 3.82
N ALA A 167 17.41 13.01 3.71
CA ALA A 167 16.42 12.14 4.34
C ALA A 167 16.26 10.81 3.61
N ALA A 168 15.82 9.78 4.35
CA ALA A 168 15.41 8.53 3.75
C ALA A 168 14.10 8.67 2.96
N ALA A 169 13.90 7.81 1.96
CA ALA A 169 12.59 7.67 1.32
C ALA A 169 11.58 7.15 2.37
N PRO A 170 10.32 7.62 2.35
CA PRO A 170 9.70 8.47 1.33
C PRO A 170 9.89 9.99 1.51
N THR A 171 10.40 10.45 2.65
CA THR A 171 10.44 11.88 2.97
C THR A 171 11.28 12.68 1.99
N SER A 172 12.45 12.18 1.59
CA SER A 172 13.28 12.84 0.57
C SER A 172 12.56 13.03 -0.77
N GLU A 173 11.77 12.05 -1.22
CA GLU A 173 11.02 12.15 -2.48
C GLU A 173 9.92 13.23 -2.43
N GLU A 174 9.22 13.34 -1.30
CA GLU A 174 8.18 14.35 -1.10
C GLU A 174 8.79 15.76 -1.00
N PHE A 175 9.90 15.92 -0.28
CA PHE A 175 10.63 17.18 -0.18
C PHE A 175 11.29 17.58 -1.50
N ALA A 176 11.82 16.63 -2.28
CA ALA A 176 12.34 16.89 -3.61
C ALA A 176 11.24 17.43 -4.54
N ARG A 177 10.00 16.94 -4.38
CA ARG A 177 8.86 17.49 -5.10
C ARG A 177 8.57 18.94 -4.70
N ILE A 178 8.56 19.25 -3.40
CA ILE A 178 8.39 20.64 -2.92
C ILE A 178 9.44 21.57 -3.55
N VAL A 179 10.71 21.16 -3.53
CA VAL A 179 11.80 21.95 -4.14
C VAL A 179 11.56 22.17 -5.63
N ASN A 180 11.22 21.11 -6.36
CA ASN A 180 10.99 21.20 -7.81
C ASN A 180 9.79 22.08 -8.16
N GLU A 181 8.68 21.97 -7.43
CA GLU A 181 7.49 22.81 -7.63
C GLU A 181 7.77 24.27 -7.30
N THR A 182 8.50 24.54 -6.23
CA THR A 182 8.89 25.91 -5.86
C THR A 182 9.85 26.52 -6.89
N ARG A 183 10.78 25.73 -7.45
CA ARG A 183 11.72 26.18 -8.50
C ARG A 183 11.02 26.61 -9.79
N VAL A 184 9.85 26.04 -10.10
CA VAL A 184 9.04 26.45 -11.26
C VAL A 184 8.02 27.54 -10.92
N GLY A 185 8.12 28.15 -9.74
CA GLY A 185 7.34 29.33 -9.34
C GLY A 185 6.05 29.03 -8.57
N ARG A 186 5.82 27.80 -8.12
CA ARG A 186 4.70 27.47 -7.23
C ARG A 186 4.96 28.02 -5.83
N ASP A 187 3.90 28.41 -5.11
CA ASP A 187 4.04 28.80 -3.70
C ASP A 187 4.48 27.59 -2.85
N LEU A 188 5.43 27.85 -1.94
CA LEU A 188 5.99 26.83 -1.05
C LEU A 188 4.95 26.31 -0.04
N GLY A 189 4.04 27.16 0.43
CA GLY A 189 2.96 26.78 1.35
C GLY A 189 2.01 25.78 0.69
N ASP A 190 1.56 26.09 -0.52
CA ASP A 190 0.71 25.18 -1.31
C ASP A 190 1.39 23.81 -1.53
N ALA A 191 2.69 23.80 -1.83
CA ALA A 191 3.44 22.57 -2.03
C ALA A 191 3.60 21.75 -0.74
N LEU A 192 3.77 22.42 0.41
CA LEU A 192 3.80 21.77 1.73
C LEU A 192 2.44 21.17 2.09
N ASP A 193 1.35 21.89 1.84
CA ASP A 193 -0.02 21.42 2.11
C ASP A 193 -0.38 20.21 1.24
N GLU A 194 0.01 20.19 -0.04
CA GLU A 194 -0.20 19.03 -0.91
C GLU A 194 0.56 17.78 -0.43
N VAL A 195 1.77 17.94 0.10
CA VAL A 195 2.50 16.82 0.73
C VAL A 195 1.75 16.36 1.98
N ALA A 196 1.22 17.27 2.79
CA ALA A 196 0.46 16.94 3.98
C ALA A 196 -0.81 16.15 3.66
N GLU A 197 -1.52 16.51 2.59
CA GLU A 197 -2.67 15.77 2.06
C GLU A 197 -2.27 14.42 1.45
N ARG A 198 -1.18 14.38 0.67
CA ARG A 198 -0.71 13.15 0.01
C ARG A 198 -0.22 12.12 1.02
N MET A 199 0.48 12.56 2.06
CA MET A 199 0.96 11.72 3.16
C MET A 199 -0.05 11.53 4.28
N ASP A 200 -1.20 12.22 4.22
CA ASP A 200 -2.26 12.14 5.22
C ASP A 200 -1.71 12.30 6.65
N SER A 201 -0.86 13.33 6.82
CA SER A 201 -0.14 13.58 8.06
C SER A 201 -0.61 14.87 8.70
N ASP A 202 -1.35 14.75 9.80
CA ASP A 202 -1.76 15.89 10.62
C ASP A 202 -0.56 16.63 11.23
N ASP A 203 0.46 15.86 11.61
CA ASP A 203 1.70 16.40 12.19
C ASP A 203 2.42 17.28 11.16
N PHE A 204 2.45 16.88 9.88
CA PHE A 204 3.02 17.70 8.81
C PHE A 204 2.11 18.88 8.41
N ARG A 205 0.78 18.74 8.48
CA ARG A 205 -0.16 19.86 8.31
C ARG A 205 0.15 20.99 9.30
N TRP A 206 0.41 20.66 10.57
CA TRP A 206 0.79 21.66 11.57
C TRP A 206 2.14 22.31 11.29
N VAL A 207 3.11 21.53 10.80
CA VAL A 207 4.41 22.07 10.35
C VAL A 207 4.22 23.07 9.21
N ALA A 208 3.45 22.71 8.17
CA ALA A 208 3.18 23.58 7.02
C ALA A 208 2.54 24.90 7.46
N GLN A 209 1.53 24.84 8.33
CA GLN A 209 0.88 26.01 8.91
C GLN A 209 1.85 26.86 9.75
N ALA A 210 2.67 26.24 10.61
CA ALA A 210 3.64 26.95 11.42
C ALA A 210 4.67 27.69 10.55
N ILE A 211 5.14 27.05 9.47
CA ILE A 211 6.02 27.67 8.48
C ILE A 211 5.33 28.86 7.79
N GLY A 212 4.07 28.70 7.36
CA GLY A 212 3.29 29.76 6.73
C GLY A 212 3.13 30.99 7.63
N ILE A 213 2.67 30.79 8.87
CA ILE A 213 2.50 31.86 9.87
C ILE A 213 3.82 32.57 10.14
N HIS A 214 4.90 31.83 10.36
CA HIS A 214 6.21 32.43 10.66
C HIS A 214 6.82 33.18 9.49
N ARG A 215 6.49 32.79 8.25
CA ARG A 215 6.93 33.51 7.06
C ARG A 215 6.26 34.88 6.94
N GLU A 216 5.02 35.02 7.40
CA GLU A 216 4.25 36.27 7.37
C GLU A 216 4.57 37.19 8.57
N VAL A 217 4.61 36.62 9.78
CA VAL A 217 4.79 37.38 11.03
C VAL A 217 6.27 37.65 11.33
N GLY A 218 7.18 36.84 10.77
CA GLY A 218 8.60 36.86 11.08
C GLY A 218 8.95 36.12 12.38
N GLY A 219 10.24 35.99 12.68
CA GLY A 219 10.74 35.36 13.90
C GLY A 219 11.74 34.22 13.67
N ASN A 220 12.07 33.51 14.74
CA ASN A 220 13.04 32.42 14.71
C ASN A 220 12.37 31.10 14.29
N LEU A 221 12.23 30.89 12.98
CA LEU A 221 11.63 29.66 12.45
C LEU A 221 12.38 28.40 12.93
N ALA A 222 13.68 28.48 13.17
CA ALA A 222 14.42 27.32 13.67
C ALA A 222 13.96 26.87 15.06
N GLU A 223 13.67 27.81 15.97
CA GLU A 223 13.13 27.50 17.31
C GLU A 223 11.73 26.88 17.24
N VAL A 224 10.93 27.33 16.28
CA VAL A 224 9.58 26.81 16.04
C VAL A 224 9.65 25.38 15.53
N LEU A 225 10.50 25.11 14.53
CA LEU A 225 10.70 23.76 14.00
C LEU A 225 11.32 22.83 15.06
N ASP A 226 12.24 23.31 15.89
CA ASP A 226 12.81 22.53 17.01
C ASP A 226 11.69 22.16 18.02
N THR A 227 10.82 23.12 18.37
CA THR A 227 9.68 22.88 19.29
C THR A 227 8.68 21.88 18.72
N VAL A 228 8.24 22.07 17.48
CA VAL A 228 7.29 21.17 16.81
C VAL A 228 7.90 19.78 16.63
N GLY A 229 9.16 19.70 16.20
CA GLY A 229 9.90 18.45 16.06
C GLY A 229 10.06 17.71 17.38
N HIS A 230 10.32 18.42 18.47
CA HIS A 230 10.37 17.84 19.81
C HIS A 230 9.02 17.24 20.23
N THR A 231 7.92 17.99 20.08
CA THR A 231 6.56 17.50 20.38
C THR A 231 6.20 16.27 19.53
N ILE A 232 6.54 16.25 18.24
CA ILE A 232 6.29 15.09 17.36
C ILE A 232 7.11 13.88 17.85
N ARG A 233 8.38 14.08 18.21
CA ARG A 233 9.25 13.02 18.74
C ARG A 233 8.69 12.41 20.02
N GLU A 234 8.22 13.23 20.95
CA GLU A 234 7.57 12.76 22.18
C GLU A 234 6.31 11.95 21.87
N ARG A 235 5.44 12.45 20.97
CA ARG A 235 4.24 11.72 20.53
C ARG A 235 4.60 10.39 19.87
N ASN A 236 5.62 10.36 19.02
CA ASN A 236 6.10 9.13 18.38
C ASN A 236 6.70 8.15 19.41
N ALA A 237 7.42 8.63 20.43
CA ALA A 237 7.93 7.80 21.51
C ALA A 237 6.78 7.16 22.32
N ILE A 238 5.75 7.94 22.68
CA ILE A 238 4.55 7.45 23.37
C ILE A 238 3.83 6.42 22.49
N ARG A 239 3.62 6.69 21.19
CA ARG A 239 3.00 5.75 20.25
C ARG A 239 3.76 4.42 20.19
N ARG A 240 5.10 4.47 20.14
CA ARG A 240 5.96 3.28 20.14
C ARG A 240 5.86 2.50 21.46
N GLN A 241 5.88 3.20 22.60
CA GLN A 241 5.75 2.58 23.92
C GLN A 241 4.39 1.89 24.07
N VAL A 242 3.31 2.54 23.66
CA VAL A 242 1.95 1.97 23.66
C VAL A 242 1.88 0.75 22.74
N LYS A 243 2.47 0.85 21.54
CA LYS A 243 2.51 -0.28 20.60
C LYS A 243 3.22 -1.48 21.23
N ALA A 244 4.37 -1.26 21.88
CA ALA A 244 5.12 -2.29 22.58
C ALA A 244 4.32 -2.92 23.73
N LEU A 245 3.77 -2.11 24.66
CA LEU A 245 2.95 -2.61 25.77
C LEU A 245 1.70 -3.34 25.27
N SER A 246 1.04 -2.82 24.22
CA SER A 246 -0.14 -3.46 23.65
C SER A 246 0.17 -4.78 22.93
N ALA A 247 1.41 -4.97 22.45
CA ALA A 247 1.80 -6.18 21.72
C ALA A 247 1.77 -7.40 22.64
N GLU A 248 2.19 -7.24 23.90
CA GLU A 248 2.13 -8.30 24.91
C GLU A 248 0.68 -8.74 25.15
N GLY A 249 -0.22 -7.78 25.41
CA GLY A 249 -1.65 -8.07 25.59
C GLY A 249 -2.30 -8.71 24.36
N LYS A 250 -1.93 -8.25 23.15
CA LYS A 250 -2.41 -8.86 21.88
C LYS A 250 -1.92 -10.28 21.72
N LEU A 251 -0.65 -10.56 22.03
CA LEU A 251 -0.07 -11.89 21.89
C LEU A 251 -0.71 -12.86 22.89
N SER A 252 -0.89 -12.45 24.14
CA SER A 252 -1.62 -13.22 25.15
C SER A 252 -3.06 -13.52 24.71
N ALA A 253 -3.78 -12.54 24.16
CA ALA A 253 -5.12 -12.74 23.62
C ALA A 253 -5.13 -13.75 22.46
N VAL A 254 -4.15 -13.68 21.55
CA VAL A 254 -4.01 -14.62 20.43
C VAL A 254 -3.76 -16.04 20.94
N VAL A 255 -2.84 -16.22 21.90
CA VAL A 255 -2.54 -17.54 22.50
C VAL A 255 -3.77 -18.13 23.18
N LEU A 256 -4.46 -17.35 24.03
CA LEU A 256 -5.67 -17.79 24.73
C LEU A 256 -6.80 -18.17 23.76
N MET A 257 -7.00 -17.39 22.70
CA MET A 257 -8.00 -17.69 21.68
C MET A 257 -7.63 -18.89 20.80
N ALA A 258 -6.34 -19.13 20.56
CA ALA A 258 -5.87 -20.25 19.76
C ALA A 258 -5.86 -21.59 20.53
N LEU A 259 -5.71 -21.55 21.85
CA LEU A 259 -5.53 -22.74 22.70
C LEU A 259 -6.66 -23.79 22.58
N PRO A 260 -7.96 -23.44 22.59
CA PRO A 260 -9.04 -24.41 22.40
C PRO A 260 -8.97 -25.13 21.06
N PHE A 261 -8.63 -24.42 19.98
CA PHE A 261 -8.46 -25.02 18.65
C PHE A 261 -7.23 -25.93 18.61
N GLY A 262 -6.15 -25.53 19.28
CA GLY A 262 -4.96 -26.37 19.44
C GLY A 262 -5.26 -27.68 20.18
N ILE A 263 -6.04 -27.62 21.27
CA ILE A 263 -6.46 -28.80 22.03
C ILE A 263 -7.37 -29.71 21.18
N VAL A 264 -8.36 -29.13 20.48
CA VAL A 264 -9.23 -29.90 19.56
C VAL A 264 -8.41 -30.56 18.47
N GLY A 265 -7.47 -29.83 17.86
CA GLY A 265 -6.55 -30.39 16.86
C GLY A 265 -5.71 -31.53 17.42
N PHE A 266 -5.12 -31.37 18.60
CA PHE A 266 -4.34 -32.41 19.27
C PHE A 266 -5.16 -33.66 19.63
N LEU A 267 -6.36 -33.47 20.18
CA LEU A 267 -7.28 -34.57 20.52
C LEU A 267 -7.79 -35.28 19.27
N SER A 268 -7.97 -34.58 18.15
CA SER A 268 -8.40 -35.21 16.89
C SER A 268 -7.41 -36.28 16.38
N VAL A 269 -6.12 -36.11 16.69
CA VAL A 269 -5.07 -37.06 16.33
C VAL A 269 -4.87 -38.12 17.41
N THR A 270 -4.85 -37.72 18.69
CA THR A 270 -4.48 -38.61 19.80
C THR A 270 -5.65 -39.47 20.29
N ASN A 271 -6.87 -38.92 20.31
CA ASN A 271 -8.06 -39.62 20.80
C ASN A 271 -9.32 -39.14 20.06
N PRO A 272 -9.53 -39.59 18.81
CA PRO A 272 -10.67 -39.18 18.00
C PRO A 272 -12.03 -39.62 18.60
N ALA A 273 -12.04 -40.73 19.35
CA ALA A 273 -13.25 -41.22 20.03
C ALA A 273 -13.78 -40.23 21.09
N TYR A 274 -12.88 -39.47 21.74
CA TYR A 274 -13.28 -38.43 22.69
C TYR A 274 -14.07 -37.29 22.01
N LEU A 275 -13.68 -36.89 20.80
CA LEU A 275 -14.39 -35.85 20.05
C LEU A 275 -15.71 -36.36 19.44
N ALA A 276 -15.78 -37.65 19.08
CA ALA A 276 -16.96 -38.26 18.49
C ALA A 276 -18.21 -38.10 19.39
N GLY A 277 -18.05 -38.21 20.72
CA GLY A 277 -19.14 -38.01 21.69
C GLY A 277 -19.78 -36.61 21.66
N PHE A 278 -19.08 -35.59 21.14
CA PHE A 278 -19.67 -34.25 20.96
C PHE A 278 -20.52 -34.13 19.69
N THR A 279 -20.37 -35.05 18.73
CA THR A 279 -21.10 -35.03 17.44
C THR A 279 -22.24 -36.06 17.35
N GLU A 280 -22.36 -36.95 18.34
CA GLU A 280 -23.31 -38.06 18.35
C GLU A 280 -24.70 -37.71 18.92
N GLY A 281 -24.84 -36.63 19.68
CA GLY A 281 -26.10 -36.29 20.36
C GLY A 281 -26.37 -34.81 20.48
N LEU A 282 -27.65 -34.46 20.74
CA LEU A 282 -28.12 -33.07 20.88
C LEU A 282 -27.36 -32.30 21.97
N ALA A 283 -27.03 -32.96 23.08
CA ALA A 283 -26.24 -32.37 24.16
C ALA A 283 -24.83 -31.95 23.72
N GLY A 284 -24.18 -32.73 22.85
CA GLY A 284 -22.86 -32.43 22.30
C GLY A 284 -22.87 -31.19 21.39
N TYR A 285 -23.86 -31.09 20.50
CA TYR A 285 -24.05 -29.91 19.66
C TYR A 285 -24.36 -28.65 20.48
N LEU A 286 -25.16 -28.77 21.56
CA LEU A 286 -25.43 -27.64 22.47
C LEU A 286 -24.15 -27.18 23.19
N MET A 287 -23.26 -28.10 23.58
CA MET A 287 -21.97 -27.75 24.17
C MET A 287 -21.04 -27.06 23.17
N ILE A 288 -20.97 -27.53 21.93
CA ILE A 288 -20.20 -26.86 20.86
C ILE A 288 -20.75 -25.45 20.63
N ALA A 289 -22.07 -25.30 20.53
CA ALA A 289 -22.70 -23.99 20.37
C ALA A 289 -22.36 -23.05 21.54
N ALA A 290 -22.41 -23.55 22.78
CA ALA A 290 -22.04 -22.78 23.97
C ALA A 290 -20.56 -22.34 23.93
N VAL A 291 -19.64 -23.23 23.55
CA VAL A 291 -18.21 -22.92 23.39
C VAL A 291 -17.99 -21.83 22.33
N VAL A 292 -18.65 -21.94 21.18
CA VAL A 292 -18.56 -20.93 20.11
C VAL A 292 -19.05 -19.58 20.63
N VAL A 293 -20.19 -19.52 21.31
CA VAL A 293 -20.72 -18.28 21.89
C VAL A 293 -19.74 -17.68 22.90
N LEU A 294 -19.24 -18.47 23.85
CA LEU A 294 -18.27 -18.04 24.87
C LEU A 294 -16.96 -17.54 24.25
N LEU A 295 -16.43 -18.24 23.24
CA LEU A 295 -15.24 -17.80 22.51
C LEU A 295 -15.47 -16.50 21.76
N THR A 296 -16.63 -16.34 21.14
CA THR A 296 -16.97 -15.13 20.40
C THR A 296 -17.08 -13.94 21.35
N VAL A 297 -17.79 -14.11 22.47
CA VAL A 297 -17.94 -13.08 23.51
C VAL A 297 -16.59 -12.73 24.14
N GLY A 298 -15.80 -13.74 24.54
CA GLY A 298 -14.47 -13.57 25.11
C GLY A 298 -13.51 -12.89 24.14
N GLY A 299 -13.52 -13.29 22.87
CA GLY A 299 -12.70 -12.69 21.82
C GLY A 299 -13.07 -11.22 21.55
N LEU A 300 -14.37 -10.90 21.51
CA LEU A 300 -14.82 -9.50 21.39
C LEU A 300 -14.43 -8.67 22.61
N TRP A 301 -14.52 -9.24 23.81
CA TRP A 301 -14.12 -8.56 25.04
C TRP A 301 -12.62 -8.28 25.06
N LEU A 302 -11.78 -9.29 24.77
CA LEU A 302 -10.33 -9.13 24.61
C LEU A 302 -9.98 -8.08 23.56
N LYS A 303 -10.62 -8.13 22.38
CA LYS A 303 -10.41 -7.13 21.31
C LYS A 303 -10.69 -5.72 21.81
N LYS A 304 -11.74 -5.52 22.61
CA LYS A 304 -12.11 -4.19 23.14
C LYS A 304 -11.13 -3.71 24.22
N THR A 305 -10.70 -4.60 25.12
CA THR A 305 -9.78 -4.26 26.22
C THR A 305 -8.37 -3.95 25.72
N VAL A 306 -7.92 -4.66 24.68
CA VAL A 306 -6.57 -4.51 24.11
C VAL A 306 -6.51 -3.39 23.06
N ALA A 307 -7.65 -2.90 22.58
CA ALA A 307 -7.72 -1.76 21.67
C ALA A 307 -7.48 -0.44 22.41
N ILE A 308 -6.22 -0.10 22.63
CA ILE A 308 -5.82 1.23 23.10
C ILE A 308 -5.96 2.20 21.90
N ARG A 309 -6.90 3.15 21.99
CA ARG A 309 -7.02 4.26 21.04
C ARG A 309 -6.30 5.48 21.59
N PHE A 310 -5.50 6.12 20.74
CA PHE A 310 -4.97 7.47 20.89
C PHE A 310 -5.70 8.39 19.91
#